data_AF-A0A392Q7R8-F1
#
_entry.id   AF-A0A392Q7R8-F1
#
_cell.length_a   1.000
_cell.length_b   1.000
_cell.length_c   1.000
_cell.angle_alpha   90.00
_cell.angle_beta   90.00
_cell.angle_gamma   90.00
#
_symmetry.space_group_name_H-M   'P 1'
#
loop_
_entity.id
_entity.type
_entity.pdbx_description
1 polymer ?
#
loop_
_entity_poly.entity_id
_entity_poly.type
_entity_poly.pdbx_seq_one_letter_code
_entity_poly.pdbx_strand_id
1 'polypeptide(L)'
;TTPQQEASGVGRTTTAYITVASFLLGALCSGFAGYVGMWVSVRANVRVSSAARRSSREALQIATRAGGLSALIVVGMAVIGIAVLYATFYVWLGVDTPGSMKVTDCMCRLLPQTYLL
;
A
#
# COMPACT_ATOMS: atom_id res chain seq x y z
N THR A 1 -20.98 6.14 21.29
CA THR A 1 -21.34 4.77 20.90
C THR A 1 -22.41 4.85 19.84
N THR A 2 -22.01 4.89 18.57
CA THR A 2 -22.91 5.12 17.44
C THR A 2 -23.71 3.84 17.11
N PRO A 3 -25.02 3.94 16.82
CA PRO A 3 -25.95 2.81 16.63
C PRO A 3 -25.73 1.95 15.36
N GLN A 4 -24.64 2.17 14.62
CA GLN A 4 -24.32 1.43 13.37
C GLN A 4 -23.53 0.14 13.60
N GLN A 5 -22.91 -0.03 14.78
CA GLN A 5 -22.11 -1.23 15.08
C GLN A 5 -22.97 -2.45 15.48
N GLU A 6 -24.24 -2.20 15.85
CA GLU A 6 -25.18 -3.24 16.32
C GLU A 6 -25.92 -3.95 15.17
N ALA A 7 -26.11 -3.29 14.03
CA ALA A 7 -26.84 -3.85 12.88
C ALA A 7 -26.03 -4.86 12.05
N SER A 8 -24.74 -5.01 12.31
CA SER A 8 -23.84 -5.76 11.41
C SER A 8 -23.67 -7.24 11.76
N GLY A 9 -24.07 -7.70 12.95
CA GLY A 9 -23.93 -9.12 13.34
C GLY A 9 -22.51 -9.70 13.21
N VAL A 10 -21.48 -8.87 13.05
CA VAL A 10 -20.09 -9.30 12.90
C VAL A 10 -19.51 -9.47 14.29
N GLY A 11 -19.23 -10.72 14.67
CA GLY A 11 -18.61 -11.03 15.95
C GLY A 11 -17.33 -10.20 16.17
N ARG A 12 -17.21 -9.54 17.32
CA ARG A 12 -16.05 -8.70 17.68
C ARG A 12 -14.70 -9.42 17.49
N THR A 13 -14.70 -10.75 17.66
CA THR A 13 -13.56 -11.65 17.45
C THR A 13 -13.15 -11.74 15.98
N THR A 14 -14.10 -11.75 15.05
CA THR A 14 -13.84 -11.80 13.60
C THR A 14 -13.18 -10.50 13.12
N THR A 15 -13.69 -9.33 13.54
CA THR A 15 -13.09 -8.04 13.17
C THR A 15 -11.67 -7.87 13.72
N ALA A 16 -11.42 -8.39 14.93
CA ALA A 16 -10.08 -8.41 15.51
C ALA A 16 -9.12 -9.28 14.68
N TYR A 17 -9.54 -10.48 14.27
CA TYR A 17 -8.72 -11.40 13.49
C TYR A 17 -8.34 -10.81 12.12
N ILE A 18 -9.29 -10.23 11.40
CA ILE A 18 -9.02 -9.62 10.07
C ILE A 18 -8.08 -8.42 10.17
N THR A 19 -8.19 -7.61 11.23
CA THR A 19 -7.35 -6.42 11.42
C THR A 19 -5.91 -6.83 11.73
N VAL A 20 -5.72 -7.81 12.62
CA VAL A 20 -4.39 -8.34 12.98
C VAL A 20 -3.72 -9.00 11.77
N ALA A 21 -4.46 -9.82 11.01
CA ALA A 21 -3.94 -10.46 9.80
C ALA A 21 -3.49 -9.44 8.74
N SER A 22 -4.31 -8.40 8.51
CA SER A 22 -3.99 -7.32 7.56
C SER A 22 -2.77 -6.52 8.00
N PHE A 23 -2.67 -6.22 9.30
CA PHE A 23 -1.54 -5.50 9.87
C PHE A 23 -0.23 -6.30 9.77
N LEU A 24 -0.24 -7.59 10.12
CA LEU A 24 0.94 -8.45 10.00
C LEU A 24 1.42 -8.55 8.55
N LEU A 25 0.49 -8.73 7.60
CA LEU A 25 0.84 -8.82 6.19
C LEU A 25 1.43 -7.51 5.66
N GLY A 26 0.84 -6.37 6.03
CA GLY A 26 1.40 -5.05 5.72
C GLY A 26 2.78 -4.82 6.34
N ALA A 27 2.97 -5.23 7.60
CA ALA A 27 4.25 -5.09 8.31
C ALA A 27 5.37 -5.91 7.65
N LEU A 28 5.08 -7.16 7.26
CA LEU A 28 6.02 -8.00 6.53
C LEU A 28 6.39 -7.39 5.17
N CYS A 29 5.39 -6.91 4.41
CA CYS A 29 5.64 -6.27 3.12
C CYS A 29 6.49 -5.00 3.26
N SER A 30 6.23 -4.18 4.28
CA SER A 30 7.01 -2.96 4.56
C SER A 30 8.46 -3.26 4.90
N GLY A 31 8.69 -4.24 5.79
CA GLY A 31 10.04 -4.69 6.15
C GLY A 31 10.82 -5.21 4.94
N PHE A 32 10.16 -5.99 4.06
CA PHE A 32 10.78 -6.51 2.84
C PHE A 32 11.13 -5.38 1.85
N ALA A 33 10.21 -4.45 1.62
CA ALA A 33 10.45 -3.30 0.75
C ALA A 33 11.62 -2.44 1.25
N GLY A 34 11.71 -2.21 2.57
CA GLY A 34 12.82 -1.51 3.20
C GLY A 34 14.16 -2.23 3.03
N TYR A 35 14.20 -3.54 3.24
CA TYR A 35 15.41 -4.34 3.08
C TYR A 35 15.94 -4.32 1.63
N VAL A 36 15.06 -4.54 0.65
CA VAL A 36 15.42 -4.52 -0.77
C VAL A 36 15.90 -3.12 -1.20
N GLY A 37 15.22 -2.06 -0.75
CA GLY A 37 15.61 -0.68 -1.02
C GLY A 37 16.99 -0.34 -0.48
N MET A 38 17.28 -0.75 0.77
CA MET A 38 18.57 -0.51 1.40
C MET A 38 19.70 -1.24 0.65
N TRP A 39 19.46 -2.48 0.20
CA TRP A 39 20.45 -3.27 -0.53
C TRP A 39 20.84 -2.66 -1.88
N VAL A 40 19.87 -2.15 -2.64
CA VAL A 40 20.13 -1.46 -3.91
C VAL A 40 20.83 -0.11 -3.66
N SER A 41 20.40 0.63 -2.63
CA SER A 41 20.95 1.94 -2.29
C SER A 41 22.43 1.87 -1.90
N VAL A 42 22.82 0.91 -1.05
CA VAL A 42 24.24 0.70 -0.67
C VAL A 42 25.11 0.44 -1.90
N ARG A 43 24.65 -0.44 -2.80
CA ARG A 43 25.38 -0.78 -4.04
C ARG A 43 25.44 0.39 -5.03
N ALA A 44 24.45 1.26 -5.04
CA ALA A 44 24.50 2.49 -5.83
C ALA A 44 25.52 3.47 -5.26
N ASN A 45 25.56 3.64 -3.93
CA ASN A 45 26.45 4.57 -3.25
C ASN A 45 27.94 4.26 -3.50
N VAL A 46 28.33 2.98 -3.53
CA VAL A 46 29.72 2.60 -3.91
C VAL A 46 30.04 2.90 -5.39
N ARG A 47 29.07 2.77 -6.30
CA ARG A 47 29.29 3.11 -7.73
C ARG A 47 29.39 4.62 -7.95
N VAL A 48 28.52 5.39 -7.28
CA VAL A 48 28.53 6.86 -7.34
C VAL A 48 29.82 7.41 -6.77
N SER A 49 30.29 6.91 -5.62
CA SER A 49 31.57 7.36 -5.02
C SER A 49 32.77 7.00 -5.88
N SER A 50 32.79 5.82 -6.51
CA SER A 50 33.83 5.46 -7.48
C SER A 50 33.84 6.37 -8.71
N ALA A 51 32.68 6.78 -9.21
CA ALA A 51 32.56 7.71 -10.33
C ALA A 51 32.92 9.15 -9.94
N ALA A 52 32.60 9.57 -8.70
CA ALA A 52 32.91 10.89 -8.18
C ALA A 52 34.42 11.17 -8.12
N ARG A 53 35.24 10.12 -7.97
CA ARG A 53 36.71 10.23 -8.06
C ARG A 53 37.23 10.56 -9.46
N ARG A 54 36.44 10.32 -10.51
CA ARG A 54 36.82 10.59 -11.91
C ARG A 54 36.15 11.85 -12.44
N SER A 55 34.85 12.01 -12.20
CA SER A 55 34.07 13.13 -12.72
C SER A 55 32.78 13.34 -11.93
N SER A 56 32.56 14.57 -11.48
CA SER A 56 31.33 14.98 -10.78
C SER A 56 30.09 14.87 -11.67
N ARG A 57 30.23 15.13 -12.98
CA ARG A 57 29.12 15.05 -13.95
C ARG A 57 28.66 13.61 -14.15
N GLU A 58 29.61 12.67 -14.21
CA GLU A 58 29.32 11.24 -14.33
C GLU A 58 28.67 10.69 -13.06
N ALA A 59 29.19 11.07 -11.88
CA ALA A 59 28.62 10.69 -10.59
C ALA A 59 27.16 11.12 -10.43
N LEU A 60 26.83 12.35 -10.83
CA LEU A 60 25.46 12.87 -10.75
C LEU A 60 24.50 12.11 -11.67
N GLN A 61 24.92 11.75 -12.88
CA GLN A 61 24.11 10.93 -13.79
C GLN A 61 23.83 9.53 -13.24
N ILE A 62 24.81 8.93 -12.55
CA ILE A 62 24.64 7.61 -11.93
C ILE A 62 23.73 7.72 -10.71
N ALA A 63 23.88 8.78 -9.90
CA ALA A 63 23.06 9.02 -8.71
C ALA A 63 21.58 9.22 -9.04
N THR A 64 21.25 10.02 -10.07
CA THR A 64 19.86 10.24 -10.47
C THR A 64 19.20 8.98 -11.03
N ARG A 65 19.92 8.20 -11.84
CA ARG A 65 19.44 6.90 -12.35
C ARG A 65 19.22 5.90 -11.23
N ALA A 66 20.12 5.84 -10.25
CA ALA A 66 20.00 4.96 -9.11
C ALA A 66 18.80 5.35 -8.21
N GLY A 67 18.57 6.66 -8.00
CA GLY A 67 17.41 7.15 -7.27
C GLY A 67 16.09 6.76 -7.95
N GLY A 68 15.99 6.92 -9.27
CA GLY A 68 14.82 6.49 -10.04
C GLY A 68 14.54 4.99 -9.94
N LEU A 69 15.59 4.15 -10.02
CA LEU A 69 15.45 2.70 -9.87
C LEU A 69 14.93 2.31 -8.47
N SER A 70 15.44 2.94 -7.41
CA SER A 70 14.99 2.66 -6.04
C SER A 70 13.51 2.98 -5.87
N ALA A 71 13.01 4.06 -6.46
CA ALA A 71 11.60 4.42 -6.42
C ALA A 71 10.73 3.39 -7.15
N LEU A 72 11.14 2.93 -8.34
CA LEU A 72 10.41 1.92 -9.11
C LEU A 72 10.32 0.58 -8.39
N ILE A 73 11.37 0.17 -7.68
CA ILE A 73 11.37 -1.07 -6.88
C ILE A 73 10.38 -0.97 -5.71
N VAL A 74 10.38 0.15 -4.99
CA VAL A 74 9.46 0.38 -3.86
C VAL A 74 8.01 0.41 -4.34
N VAL A 75 7.73 1.10 -5.46
CA VAL A 75 6.39 1.14 -6.07
C VAL A 75 5.96 -0.26 -6.53
N GLY A 76 6.84 -1.02 -7.19
CA GLY A 76 6.56 -2.39 -7.60
C GLY A 76 6.20 -3.30 -6.43
N MET A 77 6.96 -3.21 -5.33
CA MET A 77 6.63 -3.95 -4.11
C MET A 77 5.33 -3.47 -3.44
N ALA A 78 5.03 -2.17 -3.46
CA ALA A 78 3.78 -1.66 -2.93
C ALA A 78 2.56 -2.20 -3.71
N VAL A 79 2.63 -2.23 -5.04
CA VAL A 79 1.57 -2.79 -5.90
C VAL A 79 1.39 -4.29 -5.62
N ILE A 80 2.48 -5.05 -5.51
CA ILE A 80 2.41 -6.47 -5.17
C ILE A 80 1.83 -6.66 -3.76
N GLY A 81 2.23 -5.86 -2.78
CA GLY A 81 1.72 -5.91 -1.41
C GLY A 81 0.21 -5.67 -1.33
N ILE A 82 -0.29 -4.66 -2.05
CA ILE A 82 -1.72 -4.36 -2.14
C ILE A 82 -2.47 -5.47 -2.88
N ALA A 83 -1.89 -6.02 -3.96
CA ALA A 83 -2.49 -7.13 -4.71
C ALA A 83 -2.62 -8.39 -3.83
N VAL A 84 -1.60 -8.71 -3.05
CA VAL A 84 -1.62 -9.83 -2.10
C VAL A 84 -2.64 -9.58 -0.99
N LEU A 85 -2.73 -8.36 -0.46
CA LEU A 85 -3.73 -8.00 0.55
C LEU A 85 -5.15 -8.14 0.00
N TYR A 86 -5.40 -7.63 -1.21
CA TYR A 86 -6.70 -7.75 -1.88
C TYR A 86 -7.06 -9.21 -2.16
N ALA A 87 -6.11 -10.00 -2.69
CA ALA A 87 -6.32 -11.44 -2.92
C ALA A 87 -6.61 -12.19 -1.63
N THR A 88 -5.90 -11.86 -0.54
CA THR A 88 -6.14 -12.47 0.78
C THR A 88 -7.53 -12.13 1.29
N PHE A 89 -7.98 -10.87 1.17
CA PHE A 89 -9.35 -10.48 1.50
C PHE A 89 -10.38 -11.21 0.64
N TYR A 90 -10.15 -11.34 -0.67
CA TYR A 90 -11.07 -12.04 -1.56
C TYR A 90 -11.22 -13.52 -1.18
N VAL A 91 -10.10 -14.21 -0.91
CA VAL A 91 -10.09 -15.64 -0.54
C VAL A 91 -10.68 -15.88 0.85
N TRP A 92 -10.42 -15.02 1.84
CA TRP A 92 -10.83 -15.23 3.23
C TRP A 92 -12.20 -14.65 3.60
N LEU A 93 -12.64 -13.58 2.93
CA LEU A 93 -13.91 -12.91 3.22
C LEU A 93 -15.00 -13.15 2.19
N GLY A 94 -14.73 -13.86 1.08
CA GLY A 94 -15.76 -14.25 0.10
C GLY A 94 -16.69 -13.08 -0.24
N VAL A 95 -16.10 -11.96 -0.68
CA VAL A 95 -16.76 -10.64 -0.88
C VAL A 95 -17.66 -10.66 -2.13
N ASP A 96 -18.41 -11.74 -2.30
CA ASP A 96 -19.50 -11.94 -3.26
C ASP A 96 -20.81 -12.22 -2.48
N THR A 97 -21.02 -11.56 -1.33
CA THR A 97 -22.35 -11.55 -0.69
C THR A 97 -23.23 -10.51 -1.39
N PRO A 98 -24.32 -10.89 -2.08
CA PRO A 98 -25.20 -9.98 -2.80
C PRO A 98 -26.04 -9.18 -1.80
N GLY A 99 -25.56 -8.00 -1.41
CA GLY A 99 -26.31 -7.14 -0.48
C GLY A 99 -25.57 -5.91 0.06
N SER A 100 -24.29 -5.69 -0.29
CA SER A 100 -23.56 -4.53 0.20
C SER A 100 -23.71 -3.34 -0.76
N MET A 101 -24.31 -2.25 -0.28
CA MET A 101 -24.51 -1.00 -1.04
C MET A 101 -23.22 -0.54 -1.72
N LYS A 102 -23.28 -0.28 -3.04
CA LYS A 102 -22.17 0.31 -3.79
C LYS A 102 -21.86 1.68 -3.22
N VAL A 103 -20.57 2.00 -3.03
CA VAL A 103 -20.10 3.34 -2.62
C VAL A 103 -20.60 4.43 -3.59
N THR A 104 -20.86 4.05 -4.84
CA THR A 104 -21.47 4.89 -5.89
C THR A 104 -22.89 5.36 -5.54
N ASP A 105 -23.70 4.54 -4.87
CA ASP A 105 -25.07 4.91 -4.46
C ASP A 105 -25.08 5.93 -3.31
N CYS A 106 -24.04 5.91 -2.46
CA CYS A 106 -23.87 6.88 -1.38
C CYS A 106 -23.58 8.29 -1.91
N MET A 107 -22.70 8.43 -2.91
CA MET A 107 -22.44 9.74 -3.54
C MET A 107 -23.69 10.31 -4.22
N CYS A 108 -24.48 9.47 -4.88
CA CYS A 108 -25.69 9.92 -5.58
C CYS A 108 -26.81 10.35 -4.60
N ARG A 109 -26.82 9.82 -3.36
CA ARG A 109 -27.80 10.16 -2.32
C ARG A 109 -27.38 11.33 -1.40
N LEU A 110 -26.13 11.77 -1.44
CA LEU A 110 -25.63 12.96 -0.73
C LEU A 110 -25.71 14.26 -1.56
N LEU A 111 -25.82 14.17 -2.90
CA LEU A 111 -26.04 15.34 -3.75
C LEU A 111 -27.38 16.10 -3.54
N PRO A 112 -28.51 15.50 -3.10
CA PRO A 112 -29.77 16.24 -2.99
C PRO A 112 -29.90 17.17 -1.78
N GLN A 113 -28.94 17.18 -0.86
CA GLN A 113 -28.97 18.02 0.34
C GLN A 113 -28.15 19.31 0.24
N THR A 114 -27.32 19.47 -0.81
CA THR A 114 -26.41 20.63 -0.94
C THR A 114 -26.96 21.77 -1.80
N TYR A 115 -28.11 21.61 -2.47
CA TYR A 115 -28.71 22.64 -3.34
C TYR A 115 -29.85 23.45 -2.69
N LEU A 116 -30.05 23.34 -1.37
CA LEU A 116 -31.14 24.01 -0.63
C LEU A 116 -30.62 24.98 0.44
N LEU A 117 -29.44 25.56 0.21
CA LEU A 117 -28.93 26.82 0.77
C LEU A 117 -28.35 27.65 -0.37
#